data_AF-A0A1X2HLD6-F1
#
_entry.id   AF-A0A1X2HLD6-F1
#
_cell.length_a   1.000
_cell.length_b   1.000
_cell.length_c   1.000
_cell.angle_alpha   90.00
_cell.angle_beta   90.00
_cell.angle_gamma   90.00
#
_symmetry.space_group_name_H-M   'P 1'
#
loop_
_entity.id
_entity.type
_entity.pdbx_description
1 polymer ?
#
loop_
_entity_poly.entity_id
_entity_poly.type
_entity_poly.pdbx_seq_one_letter_code
_entity_poly.pdbx_strand_id
1 'polypeptide(L)'
;MQLKYPTFPTKMTTTQAQELVHNHVEVAPDYQEALRQIEDKSTFDKVDRIIQFPFTAPVIEEKTEEELARQAAKREENARRLREAAAKSRLEKLVQREQEFEAFTELKNAKATSTKKDWLARLKETGFKDEADLDDTLKQLDGAIQRARNKELGIDETEEKEPPATYLIDIPDEELGEAERKEKRKQKLMKANYDARLRAKKAKEEAKEREAEEARMEEEKRLRDPEKWIEEIQKKRQEVVDRIKKRKRLAAELADRRSRASQMRMRSIANLASDSPTPKRRRKGQEEDTFGADDEDWMIYREISRDDESDEEEEDLSVLNHYESLLLQFDPGFLPEHAYEASSSPTNTLMHMLARGNQPYDPADIEQNHQLHVNVERVRVGEVLFEPSIVGLDQAGVVETMHDIVRSFDAEQRQRVAKTVFVTGGLTSLPGFAERVGAALRSILPVGAPLQVKRAKDPLLDAWRGAAMIAQNADYTGLAVTRKEYEEYGGDYIKEHGLGNLFLK
;
A
#
# COMPACT_ATOMS: atom_id res chain seq x y z
N MET A 1 16.83 -20.20 7.09
CA MET A 1 17.41 -18.85 6.86
C MET A 1 17.57 -18.48 5.38
N GLN A 2 18.39 -19.18 4.58
CA GLN A 2 18.61 -18.79 3.16
C GLN A 2 17.32 -18.73 2.32
N LEU A 3 16.36 -19.63 2.54
CA LEU A 3 15.06 -19.59 1.87
C LEU A 3 14.15 -18.44 2.35
N LYS A 4 14.30 -18.02 3.61
CA LYS A 4 13.54 -16.92 4.21
C LYS A 4 14.08 -15.56 3.74
N TYR A 5 15.39 -15.47 3.54
CA TYR A 5 16.08 -14.27 3.09
C TYR A 5 16.91 -14.54 1.82
N PRO A 6 16.27 -14.71 0.66
CA PRO A 6 16.97 -15.03 -0.59
C PRO A 6 17.87 -13.89 -1.09
N THR A 7 17.55 -12.65 -0.73
CA THR A 7 18.27 -11.44 -1.13
C THR A 7 19.16 -10.87 -0.03
N PHE A 8 19.47 -11.67 1.00
CA PHE A 8 20.29 -11.20 2.12
C PHE A 8 21.70 -10.82 1.61
N PRO A 9 22.26 -9.65 1.99
CA PRO A 9 23.52 -9.16 1.40
C PRO A 9 24.73 -10.06 1.64
N THR A 10 24.76 -10.77 2.77
CA THR A 10 25.89 -11.60 3.19
C THR A 10 25.49 -13.07 3.25
N LYS A 11 26.33 -13.98 2.73
CA LYS A 11 26.05 -15.42 2.85
C LYS A 11 26.37 -15.91 4.27
N MET A 12 25.37 -16.45 4.96
CA MET A 12 25.55 -17.10 6.26
C MET A 12 26.39 -18.39 6.13
N THR A 13 27.42 -18.52 6.97
CA THR A 13 28.27 -19.72 7.03
C THR A 13 27.63 -20.83 7.86
N THR A 14 28.08 -22.08 7.68
CA THR A 14 27.58 -23.23 8.46
C THR A 14 27.88 -23.07 9.95
N THR A 15 29.03 -22.51 10.32
CA THR A 15 29.40 -22.27 11.72
C THR A 15 28.48 -21.25 12.37
N GLN A 16 28.18 -20.14 11.69
CA GLN A 16 27.20 -19.15 12.16
C GLN A 16 25.81 -19.77 12.31
N ALA A 17 25.39 -20.60 11.35
CA ALA A 17 24.13 -21.32 11.45
C ALA A 17 24.09 -22.26 12.67
N GLN A 18 25.20 -22.95 12.95
CA GLN A 18 25.33 -23.80 14.13
C GLN A 18 25.27 -22.99 15.43
N GLU A 19 25.93 -21.83 15.51
CA GLU A 19 25.84 -20.93 16.66
C GLU A 19 24.41 -20.44 16.89
N LEU A 20 23.67 -20.13 15.82
CA LEU A 20 22.25 -19.77 15.93
C LEU A 20 21.43 -20.89 16.56
N VAL A 21 21.72 -22.15 16.19
CA VAL A 21 21.05 -23.30 16.81
C VAL A 21 21.38 -23.40 18.29
N HIS A 22 22.65 -23.32 18.67
CA HIS A 22 23.04 -23.46 20.08
C HIS A 22 22.51 -22.33 20.97
N ASN A 23 22.43 -21.11 20.45
CA ASN A 23 22.11 -19.93 21.26
C ASN A 23 20.63 -19.52 21.21
N HIS A 24 19.91 -19.84 20.15
CA HIS A 24 18.55 -19.31 19.93
C HIS A 24 17.47 -20.38 19.71
N VAL A 25 17.83 -21.63 19.46
CA VAL A 25 16.85 -22.73 19.33
C VAL A 25 16.48 -23.26 20.70
N GLU A 26 15.20 -23.59 20.85
CA GLU A 26 14.61 -24.21 22.02
C GLU A 26 13.62 -25.29 21.58
N VAL A 27 13.31 -26.21 22.49
CA VAL A 27 12.30 -27.23 22.27
C VAL A 27 11.08 -26.88 23.10
N ALA A 28 9.97 -26.59 22.43
CA ALA A 28 8.72 -26.27 23.10
C ALA A 28 8.09 -27.55 23.70
N PRO A 29 7.53 -27.50 24.93
CA PRO A 29 6.76 -28.61 25.47
C PRO A 29 5.55 -28.97 24.60
N ASP A 30 4.82 -27.97 24.10
CA ASP A 30 3.78 -28.09 23.08
C ASP A 30 4.16 -27.23 21.86
N TYR A 31 4.43 -27.89 20.74
CA TYR A 31 4.85 -27.24 19.50
C TYR A 31 3.71 -26.42 18.86
N GLN A 32 2.47 -26.91 18.92
CA GLN A 32 1.33 -26.23 18.30
C GLN A 32 0.98 -24.96 19.07
N GLU A 33 1.07 -24.99 20.40
CA GLU A 33 0.89 -23.80 21.22
C GLU A 33 1.97 -22.75 20.96
N ALA A 34 3.24 -23.18 20.84
CA ALA A 34 4.33 -22.27 20.52
C ALA A 34 4.15 -21.58 19.15
N LEU A 35 3.64 -22.30 18.14
CA LEU A 35 3.31 -21.70 16.85
C LEU A 35 2.18 -20.67 16.95
N ARG A 36 1.12 -20.95 17.73
CA ARG A 36 0.04 -19.98 17.98
C ARG A 36 0.53 -18.70 18.66
N GLN A 37 1.50 -18.81 19.58
CA GLN A 37 2.12 -17.65 20.22
C GLN A 37 2.98 -16.82 19.24
N ILE A 38 3.49 -17.43 18.18
CA ILE A 38 4.23 -16.71 17.12
C ILE A 38 3.27 -16.03 16.14
N GLU A 39 2.07 -16.56 15.96
CA GLU A 39 1.05 -15.96 15.11
C GLU A 39 0.49 -14.65 15.71
N ASP A 40 0.41 -14.55 17.03
CA ASP A 40 -0.07 -13.35 17.73
C ASP A 40 1.00 -12.25 17.79
N LYS A 41 0.67 -11.06 17.23
CA LYS A 41 1.50 -9.85 17.26
C LYS A 41 1.89 -9.44 18.68
N SER A 42 1.01 -9.64 19.67
CA SER A 42 1.23 -9.19 21.05
C SER A 42 2.35 -9.96 21.76
N THR A 43 2.52 -11.22 21.40
CA THR A 43 3.53 -12.13 21.95
C THR A 43 4.76 -12.24 21.05
N PHE A 44 4.62 -11.93 19.75
CA PHE A 44 5.67 -12.06 18.75
C PHE A 44 6.99 -11.41 19.16
N ASP A 45 6.97 -10.16 19.66
CA ASP A 45 8.18 -9.42 20.04
C ASP A 45 8.99 -10.11 21.16
N LYS A 46 8.34 -10.94 21.98
CA LYS A 46 9.03 -11.73 23.03
C LYS A 46 9.72 -12.95 22.45
N VAL A 47 9.18 -13.50 21.36
CA VAL A 47 9.67 -14.72 20.71
C VAL A 47 10.71 -14.41 19.65
N ASP A 48 10.56 -13.31 18.92
CA ASP A 48 11.46 -12.94 17.84
C ASP A 48 12.85 -12.57 18.36
N ARG A 49 13.87 -13.02 17.63
CA ARG A 49 15.28 -12.72 17.90
C ARG A 49 15.91 -12.13 16.65
N ILE A 50 16.32 -10.88 16.77
CA ILE A 50 16.97 -10.13 15.70
C ILE A 50 18.47 -10.35 15.79
N ILE A 51 19.06 -10.86 14.71
CA ILE A 51 20.50 -11.10 14.58
C ILE A 51 21.06 -10.07 13.61
N GLN A 52 21.89 -9.17 14.14
CA GLN A 52 22.54 -8.14 13.34
C GLN A 52 23.81 -8.69 12.69
N PHE A 53 23.90 -8.57 11.37
CA PHE A 53 25.14 -8.80 10.63
C PHE A 53 25.93 -7.49 10.51
N PRO A 54 27.27 -7.57 10.36
CA PRO A 54 28.07 -6.38 10.10
C PRO A 54 27.59 -5.68 8.83
N PHE A 55 27.45 -4.36 8.90
CA PHE A 55 27.08 -3.52 7.78
C PHE A 55 27.96 -2.26 7.75
N THR A 56 28.07 -1.65 6.59
CA THR A 56 28.72 -0.35 6.43
C THR A 56 27.67 0.74 6.47
N ALA A 57 27.66 1.55 7.54
CA ALA A 57 26.74 2.68 7.65
C ALA A 57 26.97 3.65 6.47
N PRO A 58 25.90 4.12 5.80
CA PRO A 58 26.04 5.13 4.78
C PRO A 58 26.55 6.41 5.44
N VAL A 59 27.56 7.03 4.85
CA VAL A 59 27.97 8.39 5.25
C VAL A 59 26.86 9.31 4.78
N ILE A 60 25.93 9.63 5.68
CA ILE A 60 24.94 10.68 5.43
C ILE A 60 25.73 11.98 5.50
N GLU A 61 26.06 12.53 4.34
CA GLU A 61 26.56 13.90 4.23
C GLU A 61 25.40 14.83 4.62
N GLU A 62 25.22 15.04 5.93
CA GLU A 62 24.33 16.06 6.45
C GLU A 62 24.83 17.40 5.91
N LYS A 63 24.14 17.89 4.88
CA LYS A 63 24.38 19.23 4.34
C LYS A 63 24.20 20.20 5.49
N THR A 64 25.28 20.89 5.85
CA THR A 64 25.29 21.90 6.90
C THR A 64 24.12 22.87 6.73
N GLU A 65 23.57 23.39 7.83
CA GLU A 65 22.42 24.33 7.80
C GLU A 65 22.66 25.52 6.86
N GLU A 66 23.93 25.95 6.73
CA GLU A 66 24.36 27.00 5.80
C GLU A 66 24.16 26.61 4.33
N GLU A 67 24.40 25.35 3.96
CA GLU A 67 24.23 24.84 2.60
C GLU A 67 22.74 24.68 2.23
N LEU A 68 21.92 24.23 3.19
CA LEU A 68 20.46 24.19 3.06
C LEU A 68 19.87 25.60 2.90
N ALA A 69 20.33 26.55 3.72
CA ALA A 69 19.94 27.95 3.62
C ALA A 69 20.34 28.56 2.27
N ARG A 70 21.53 28.24 1.75
CA ARG A 70 21.98 28.70 0.43
C ARG A 70 21.14 28.13 -0.71
N GLN A 71 20.68 26.88 -0.61
CA GLN A 71 19.77 26.28 -1.58
C GLN A 71 18.35 26.86 -1.50
N ALA A 72 17.85 27.12 -0.30
CA ALA A 72 16.57 27.80 -0.09
C ALA A 72 16.62 29.22 -0.66
N ALA A 73 17.67 29.98 -0.37
CA ALA A 73 17.90 31.31 -0.93
C ALA A 73 18.01 31.29 -2.45
N LYS A 74 18.69 30.29 -3.04
CA LYS A 74 18.77 30.12 -4.50
C LYS A 74 17.41 29.77 -5.12
N ARG A 75 16.60 28.94 -4.46
CA ARG A 75 15.22 28.62 -4.88
C ARG A 75 14.33 29.85 -4.81
N GLU A 76 14.43 30.63 -3.74
CA GLU A 76 13.68 31.87 -3.56
C GLU A 76 14.10 32.94 -4.59
N GLU A 77 15.40 33.11 -4.84
CA GLU A 77 15.92 34.03 -5.84
C GLU A 77 15.46 33.63 -7.25
N ASN A 78 15.49 32.33 -7.58
CA ASN A 78 14.97 31.82 -8.85
C ASN A 78 13.45 32.07 -8.97
N ALA A 79 12.68 31.83 -7.90
CA ALA A 79 11.25 32.12 -7.87
C ALA A 79 10.97 33.62 -8.01
N ARG A 80 11.81 34.49 -7.44
CA ARG A 80 11.72 35.94 -7.57
C ARG A 80 12.02 36.40 -9.00
N ARG A 81 13.10 35.89 -9.61
CA ARG A 81 13.44 36.16 -11.02
C ARG A 81 12.33 35.73 -11.98
N LEU A 82 11.68 34.59 -11.72
CA LEU A 82 10.53 34.14 -12.51
C LEU A 82 9.32 35.09 -12.36
N ARG A 83 9.03 35.55 -11.13
CA ARG A 83 7.97 36.54 -10.88
C ARG A 83 8.26 37.89 -11.54
N GLU A 84 9.50 38.37 -11.45
CA GLU A 84 9.97 39.61 -12.08
C GLU A 84 9.93 39.52 -13.61
N ALA A 85 10.38 38.40 -14.20
CA ALA A 85 10.30 38.16 -15.64
C ALA A 85 8.84 38.09 -16.13
N ALA A 86 7.96 37.43 -15.35
CA ALA A 86 6.53 37.39 -15.65
C ALA A 86 5.86 38.77 -15.51
N ALA A 87 6.28 39.60 -14.55
CA ALA A 87 5.81 40.99 -14.43
C ALA A 87 6.31 41.87 -15.59
N LYS A 88 7.59 41.74 -15.96
CA LYS A 88 8.18 42.48 -17.09
C LYS A 88 7.51 42.12 -18.42
N SER A 89 7.26 40.84 -18.69
CA SER A 89 6.54 40.41 -19.90
C SER A 89 5.09 40.90 -19.91
N ARG A 90 4.43 40.99 -18.75
CA ARG A 90 3.08 41.60 -18.63
C ARG A 90 3.10 43.09 -18.96
N LEU A 91 4.09 43.82 -18.42
CA LEU A 91 4.26 45.25 -18.69
C LEU A 91 4.63 45.52 -20.15
N GLU A 92 5.52 44.75 -20.75
CA GLU A 92 5.88 44.86 -22.17
C GLU A 92 4.66 44.68 -23.08
N LYS A 93 3.81 43.69 -22.78
CA LYS A 93 2.53 43.48 -23.49
C LYS A 93 1.54 44.63 -23.28
N LEU A 94 1.56 45.27 -22.12
CA LEU A 94 0.72 46.44 -21.84
C LEU A 94 1.20 47.65 -22.64
N VAL A 95 2.51 47.92 -22.67
CA VAL A 95 3.13 49.00 -23.47
C VAL A 95 2.90 48.79 -24.95
N GLN A 96 3.04 47.56 -25.46
CA GLN A 96 2.73 47.25 -26.87
C GLN A 96 1.27 47.57 -27.22
N ARG A 97 0.32 47.20 -26.35
CA ARG A 97 -1.10 47.53 -26.56
C ARG A 97 -1.36 49.03 -26.51
N GLU A 98 -0.68 49.77 -25.63
CA GLU A 98 -0.77 51.23 -25.56
C GLU A 98 -0.21 51.90 -26.81
N GLN A 99 0.92 51.43 -27.34
CA GLN A 99 1.49 51.91 -28.60
C GLN A 99 0.59 51.60 -29.80
N GLU A 100 0.00 50.40 -29.87
CA GLU A 100 -0.98 50.03 -30.88
C GLU A 100 -2.22 50.95 -30.80
N PHE A 101 -2.71 51.20 -29.59
CA PHE A 101 -3.84 52.10 -29.36
C PHE A 101 -3.52 53.54 -29.78
N GLU A 102 -2.33 54.06 -29.45
CA GLU A 102 -1.87 55.38 -29.86
C GLU A 102 -1.74 55.50 -31.39
N ALA A 103 -1.09 54.52 -32.04
CA ALA A 103 -0.95 54.48 -33.49
C ALA A 103 -2.31 54.44 -34.21
N PHE A 104 -3.28 53.67 -33.70
CA PHE A 104 -4.63 53.63 -34.26
C PHE A 104 -5.43 54.91 -33.96
N THR A 105 -5.14 55.60 -32.86
CA THR A 105 -5.72 56.90 -32.54
C THR A 105 -5.16 58.00 -33.45
N GLU A 106 -3.86 57.99 -33.73
CA GLU A 106 -3.22 58.87 -34.71
C GLU A 106 -3.75 58.62 -36.13
N LEU A 107 -3.91 57.35 -36.51
CA LEU A 107 -4.56 56.97 -37.77
C LEU A 107 -5.96 57.58 -37.86
N LYS A 108 -6.76 57.45 -36.80
CA LYS A 108 -8.10 58.06 -36.71
C LYS A 108 -8.07 59.59 -36.82
N ASN A 109 -7.09 60.26 -36.21
CA ASN A 109 -6.94 61.72 -36.28
C ASN A 109 -6.48 62.20 -37.67
N ALA A 110 -5.64 61.42 -38.36
CA ALA A 110 -5.17 61.72 -39.72
C ALA A 110 -6.30 61.77 -40.76
N LYS A 111 -7.46 61.18 -40.46
CA LYS A 111 -8.70 61.33 -41.24
C LYS A 111 -9.08 62.79 -41.47
N ALA A 112 -8.88 63.67 -40.48
CA ALA A 112 -9.26 65.09 -40.57
C ALA A 112 -8.48 65.86 -41.65
N THR A 113 -7.35 65.32 -42.11
CA THR A 113 -6.44 65.97 -43.07
C THR A 113 -6.39 65.28 -44.44
N SER A 114 -7.06 64.13 -44.61
CA SER A 114 -6.95 63.27 -45.79
C SER A 114 -8.24 63.22 -46.62
N THR A 115 -8.13 63.10 -47.94
CA THR A 115 -9.29 62.90 -48.83
C THR A 115 -9.95 61.55 -48.57
N LYS A 116 -11.27 61.44 -48.72
CA LYS A 116 -12.06 60.21 -48.44
C LYS A 116 -11.53 58.94 -49.15
N LYS A 117 -10.98 59.09 -50.37
CA LYS A 117 -10.39 58.00 -51.16
C LYS A 117 -9.05 57.52 -50.58
N ASP A 118 -8.20 58.45 -50.14
CA ASP A 118 -6.89 58.16 -49.55
C ASP A 118 -7.03 57.59 -48.14
N TRP A 119 -8.05 58.04 -47.40
CA TRP A 119 -8.44 57.49 -46.10
C TRP A 119 -8.83 56.00 -46.19
N LEU A 120 -9.68 55.64 -47.16
CA LEU A 120 -10.08 54.24 -47.38
C LEU A 120 -8.91 53.35 -47.84
N ALA A 121 -7.96 53.91 -48.60
CA ALA A 121 -6.75 53.19 -48.98
C ALA A 121 -5.84 52.91 -47.76
N ARG A 122 -5.65 53.90 -46.88
CA ARG A 122 -4.86 53.76 -45.64
C ARG A 122 -5.49 52.81 -44.63
N LEU A 123 -6.82 52.82 -44.49
CA LEU A 123 -7.57 51.84 -43.69
C LEU A 123 -7.34 50.41 -44.20
N LYS A 124 -7.40 50.22 -45.51
CA LYS A 124 -7.17 48.91 -46.13
C LYS A 124 -5.72 48.44 -46.02
N GLU A 125 -4.76 49.37 -46.09
CA GLU A 125 -3.31 49.09 -45.92
C GLU A 125 -2.98 48.69 -44.47
N THR A 126 -3.64 49.29 -43.48
CA THR A 126 -3.51 48.94 -42.06
C THR A 126 -4.34 47.73 -41.64
N GLY A 127 -5.11 47.14 -42.56
CA GLY A 127 -5.82 45.87 -42.38
C GLY A 127 -7.25 45.98 -41.84
N PHE A 128 -7.81 47.20 -41.74
CA PHE A 128 -9.20 47.41 -41.34
C PHE A 128 -10.14 47.40 -42.55
N LYS A 129 -11.30 46.75 -42.42
CA LYS A 129 -12.27 46.64 -43.53
C LYS A 129 -13.11 47.90 -43.66
N ASP A 130 -13.55 48.45 -42.53
CA ASP A 130 -14.39 49.63 -42.43
C ASP A 130 -13.97 50.54 -41.27
N GLU A 131 -14.46 51.78 -41.25
CA GLU A 131 -14.22 52.72 -40.14
C GLU A 131 -14.78 52.21 -38.80
N ALA A 132 -15.88 51.46 -38.84
CA ALA A 132 -16.47 50.84 -37.66
C ALA A 132 -15.53 49.79 -37.04
N ASP A 133 -14.79 49.04 -37.86
CA ASP A 133 -13.80 48.06 -37.37
C ASP A 133 -12.64 48.76 -36.65
N LEU A 134 -12.18 49.92 -37.14
CA LEU A 134 -11.14 50.70 -36.46
C LEU A 134 -11.64 51.23 -35.11
N ASP A 135 -12.87 51.71 -35.05
CA ASP A 135 -13.46 52.21 -33.80
C ASP A 135 -13.75 51.10 -32.78
N ASP A 136 -14.16 49.92 -33.24
CA ASP A 136 -14.40 48.76 -32.37
C ASP A 136 -13.10 48.15 -31.86
N THR A 137 -12.04 48.12 -32.68
CA THR A 137 -10.71 47.70 -32.23
C THR A 137 -10.09 48.68 -31.24
N LEU A 138 -10.25 50.00 -31.43
CA LEU A 138 -9.86 51.01 -30.44
C LEU A 138 -10.58 50.80 -29.10
N LYS A 139 -11.90 50.54 -29.10
CA LYS A 139 -12.65 50.24 -27.87
C LYS A 139 -12.21 48.94 -27.19
N GLN A 140 -11.91 47.90 -27.98
CA GLN A 140 -11.43 46.63 -27.44
C GLN A 140 -10.03 46.76 -26.83
N LEU A 141 -9.15 47.52 -27.48
CA LEU A 141 -7.81 47.82 -26.97
C LEU A 141 -7.86 48.66 -25.70
N ASP A 142 -8.66 49.74 -25.67
CA ASP A 142 -8.85 50.56 -24.46
C ASP A 142 -9.39 49.72 -23.29
N GLY A 143 -10.43 48.92 -23.52
CA GLY A 143 -10.96 48.01 -22.49
C GLY A 143 -9.99 46.90 -22.07
N ALA A 144 -9.05 46.49 -22.93
CA ALA A 144 -7.98 45.55 -22.56
C ALA A 144 -6.85 46.24 -21.76
N ILE A 145 -6.51 47.48 -22.10
CA ILE A 145 -5.53 48.30 -21.39
C ILE A 145 -6.06 48.63 -19.99
N GLN A 146 -7.32 49.05 -19.85
CA GLN A 146 -7.94 49.34 -18.54
C GLN A 146 -7.94 48.10 -17.63
N ARG A 147 -8.38 46.93 -18.12
CA ARG A 147 -8.35 45.67 -17.34
C ARG A 147 -6.94 45.25 -16.96
N ALA A 148 -5.97 45.43 -17.86
CA ALA A 148 -4.58 45.11 -17.57
C ALA A 148 -3.98 46.07 -16.53
N ARG A 149 -4.32 47.37 -16.58
CA ARG A 149 -3.95 48.38 -15.57
C ARG A 149 -4.59 48.08 -14.21
N ASN A 150 -5.89 47.74 -14.18
CA ASN A 150 -6.60 47.39 -12.95
C ASN A 150 -6.02 46.13 -12.28
N LYS A 151 -5.64 45.12 -13.09
CA LYS A 151 -4.97 43.92 -12.61
C LYS A 151 -3.56 44.18 -12.06
N GLU A 152 -2.80 45.11 -12.63
CA GLU A 152 -1.49 45.52 -12.10
C GLU A 152 -1.63 46.38 -10.83
N LEU A 153 -2.72 47.14 -10.69
CA LEU A 153 -3.06 47.90 -9.48
C LEU A 153 -3.65 47.03 -8.36
N GLY A 154 -3.86 45.73 -8.58
CA GLY A 154 -4.42 44.81 -7.59
C GLY A 154 -5.90 45.07 -7.27
N ILE A 155 -6.60 45.80 -8.15
CA ILE A 155 -8.04 46.04 -8.02
C ILE A 155 -8.74 44.78 -8.56
N ASP A 156 -9.31 44.00 -7.65
CA ASP A 156 -10.12 42.84 -8.00
C ASP A 156 -11.40 43.36 -8.68
N GLU A 157 -11.51 43.20 -10.01
CA GLU A 157 -12.71 43.56 -10.79
C GLU A 157 -13.89 42.60 -10.51
N THR A 158 -14.09 42.20 -9.26
CA THR A 158 -15.39 41.81 -8.76
C THR A 158 -16.17 43.07 -8.39
N GLU A 159 -16.31 44.00 -9.35
CA GLU A 159 -17.33 45.03 -9.24
C GLU A 159 -18.67 44.31 -9.11
N GLU A 160 -19.34 44.50 -7.98
CA GLU A 160 -20.79 44.35 -7.86
C GLU A 160 -21.42 45.30 -8.89
N LYS A 161 -21.51 44.84 -10.14
CA LYS A 161 -22.17 45.61 -11.19
C LYS A 161 -23.59 45.85 -10.72
N GLU A 162 -23.93 47.13 -10.58
CA GLU A 162 -25.28 47.57 -10.22
C GLU A 162 -26.31 46.84 -11.09
N PRO A 163 -27.49 46.51 -10.54
CA PRO A 163 -28.53 45.82 -11.29
C PRO A 163 -28.83 46.60 -12.59
N PRO A 164 -28.84 45.94 -13.76
CA PRO A 164 -29.04 46.63 -15.03
C PRO A 164 -30.40 47.34 -15.03
N ALA A 165 -30.45 48.59 -15.49
CA ALA A 165 -31.69 49.36 -15.53
C ALA A 165 -32.76 48.68 -16.41
N THR A 166 -33.93 48.36 -15.85
CA THR A 166 -35.00 47.56 -16.49
C THR A 166 -36.23 48.38 -16.93
N TYR A 167 -36.09 49.69 -17.09
CA TYR A 167 -37.22 50.62 -17.27
C TYR A 167 -38.08 50.38 -18.52
N LEU A 168 -37.56 49.77 -19.60
CA LEU A 168 -38.32 49.48 -20.82
C LEU A 168 -38.92 48.06 -20.84
N ILE A 169 -38.59 47.19 -19.88
CA ILE A 169 -39.04 45.79 -19.88
C ILE A 169 -40.54 45.70 -19.56
N ASP A 170 -41.06 46.63 -18.76
CA ASP A 170 -42.43 46.60 -18.21
C ASP A 170 -43.47 47.35 -19.08
N ILE A 171 -43.03 48.03 -20.16
CA ILE A 171 -43.92 48.75 -21.10
C ILE A 171 -44.38 47.80 -22.22
N PRO A 172 -45.69 47.64 -22.50
CA PRO A 172 -46.19 46.74 -23.56
C PRO A 172 -45.67 47.09 -24.95
N ASP A 173 -45.30 46.08 -25.75
CA ASP A 173 -44.61 46.26 -27.04
C ASP A 173 -45.35 47.17 -28.05
N GLU A 174 -46.66 47.35 -27.89
CA GLU A 174 -47.54 48.15 -28.77
C GLU A 174 -47.30 49.67 -28.65
N GLU A 175 -46.76 50.14 -27.52
CA GLU A 175 -46.50 51.56 -27.26
C GLU A 175 -45.07 51.99 -27.60
N LEU A 176 -44.20 51.05 -27.98
CA LEU A 176 -42.78 51.31 -28.24
C LEU A 176 -42.48 51.44 -29.74
N GLY A 177 -41.71 52.47 -30.09
CA GLY A 177 -41.11 52.61 -31.40
C GLY A 177 -40.11 51.49 -31.73
N GLU A 178 -39.75 51.34 -33.01
CA GLU A 178 -38.82 50.29 -33.46
C GLU A 178 -37.43 50.37 -32.78
N ALA A 179 -36.98 51.59 -32.45
CA ALA A 179 -35.76 51.85 -31.70
C ALA A 179 -35.85 51.38 -30.23
N GLU A 180 -36.99 51.63 -29.58
CA GLU A 180 -37.18 51.31 -28.16
C GLU A 180 -37.43 49.81 -27.97
N ARG A 181 -38.02 49.11 -28.95
CA ARG A 181 -38.10 47.64 -28.98
C ARG A 181 -36.72 46.98 -29.06
N LYS A 182 -35.77 47.58 -29.77
CA LYS A 182 -34.37 47.09 -29.84
C LYS A 182 -33.64 47.28 -28.52
N GLU A 183 -33.89 48.40 -27.84
CA GLU A 183 -33.34 48.68 -26.51
C GLU A 183 -33.96 47.79 -25.43
N LYS A 184 -35.26 47.51 -25.49
CA LYS A 184 -35.96 46.52 -24.66
C LYS A 184 -35.37 45.12 -24.79
N ARG A 185 -35.02 44.68 -26.02
CA ARG A 185 -34.32 43.39 -26.24
C ARG A 185 -32.93 43.37 -25.59
N LYS A 186 -32.19 44.48 -25.66
CA LYS A 186 -30.87 44.63 -25.02
C LYS A 186 -30.97 44.61 -23.49
N GLN A 187 -31.94 45.31 -22.91
CA GLN A 187 -32.20 45.28 -21.46
C GLN A 187 -32.64 43.89 -21.00
N LYS A 188 -33.47 43.19 -21.77
CA LYS A 188 -33.87 41.80 -21.50
C LYS A 188 -32.68 40.83 -21.49
N LEU A 189 -31.73 40.99 -22.42
CA LEU A 189 -30.50 40.19 -22.46
C LEU A 189 -29.57 40.48 -21.27
N MET A 190 -29.38 41.75 -20.92
CA MET A 190 -28.55 42.15 -19.78
C MET A 190 -29.14 41.66 -18.44
N LYS A 191 -30.46 41.77 -18.28
CA LYS A 191 -31.20 41.20 -17.15
C LYS A 191 -31.05 39.68 -17.07
N ALA A 192 -31.21 38.98 -18.20
CA ALA A 192 -31.05 37.52 -18.24
C ALA A 192 -29.64 37.04 -17.83
N ASN A 193 -28.59 37.74 -18.25
CA ASN A 193 -27.20 37.43 -17.87
C ASN A 193 -26.92 37.72 -16.37
N TYR A 194 -27.44 38.82 -15.84
CA TYR A 194 -27.33 39.16 -14.42
C TYR A 194 -28.08 38.13 -13.56
N ASP A 195 -29.31 37.80 -13.94
CA ASP A 195 -30.16 36.81 -13.26
C ASP A 195 -29.57 35.40 -13.31
N ALA A 196 -28.85 35.03 -14.38
CA ALA A 196 -28.14 33.75 -14.48
C ALA A 196 -26.96 33.66 -13.50
N ARG A 197 -26.19 34.74 -13.34
CA ARG A 197 -25.09 34.82 -12.37
C ARG A 197 -25.60 34.80 -10.93
N LEU A 198 -26.68 35.53 -10.66
CA LEU A 198 -27.32 35.54 -9.35
C LEU A 198 -27.85 34.15 -8.99
N ARG A 199 -28.48 33.45 -9.95
CA ARG A 199 -28.92 32.06 -9.78
C ARG A 199 -27.76 31.09 -9.52
N ALA A 200 -26.64 31.23 -10.22
CA ALA A 200 -25.46 30.39 -9.99
C ALA A 200 -24.82 30.64 -8.61
N LYS A 201 -24.69 31.90 -8.19
CA LYS A 201 -24.20 32.26 -6.85
C LYS A 201 -25.14 31.74 -5.76
N LYS A 202 -26.44 31.96 -5.94
CA LYS A 202 -27.48 31.48 -5.01
C LYS A 202 -27.50 29.94 -4.94
N ALA A 203 -27.41 29.23 -6.06
CA ALA A 203 -27.36 27.77 -6.09
C ALA A 203 -26.13 27.22 -5.35
N LYS A 204 -24.97 27.90 -5.44
CA LYS A 204 -23.76 27.53 -4.70
C LYS A 204 -23.89 27.80 -3.20
N GLU A 205 -24.50 28.92 -2.81
CA GLU A 205 -24.78 29.23 -1.41
C GLU A 205 -25.82 28.27 -0.81
N GLU A 206 -26.91 27.97 -1.52
CA GLU A 206 -27.92 26.98 -1.12
C GLU A 206 -27.35 25.56 -1.03
N ALA A 207 -26.44 25.16 -1.92
CA ALA A 207 -25.77 23.86 -1.84
C ALA A 207 -24.90 23.76 -0.58
N LYS A 208 -24.15 24.82 -0.26
CA LYS A 208 -23.33 24.89 0.96
C LYS A 208 -24.17 24.92 2.23
N GLU A 209 -25.33 25.59 2.20
CA GLU A 209 -26.26 25.62 3.33
C GLU A 209 -26.89 24.24 3.58
N ARG A 210 -27.29 23.53 2.51
CA ARG A 210 -27.78 22.15 2.62
C ARG A 210 -26.72 21.20 3.18
N GLU A 211 -25.48 21.30 2.69
CA GLU A 211 -24.36 20.49 3.20
C GLU A 211 -24.09 20.79 4.70
N ALA A 212 -24.18 22.06 5.10
CA ALA A 212 -24.04 22.44 6.51
C ALA A 212 -25.21 21.96 7.38
N GLU A 213 -26.44 21.98 6.87
CA GLU A 213 -27.62 21.46 7.58
C GLU A 213 -27.56 19.93 7.74
N GLU A 214 -27.16 19.21 6.68
CA GLU A 214 -26.93 17.77 6.71
C GLU A 214 -25.85 17.39 7.73
N ALA A 215 -24.72 18.11 7.75
CA ALA A 215 -23.64 17.90 8.73
C ALA A 215 -24.12 18.14 10.18
N ARG A 216 -24.96 19.15 10.41
CA ARG A 216 -25.53 19.41 11.74
C ARG A 216 -26.47 18.29 12.19
N MET A 217 -27.34 17.81 11.29
CA MET A 217 -28.25 16.70 11.59
C MET A 217 -27.48 15.39 11.85
N GLU A 218 -26.37 15.17 11.17
CA GLU A 218 -25.49 14.02 11.42
C GLU A 218 -24.77 14.14 12.76
N GLU A 219 -24.32 15.34 13.15
CA GLU A 219 -23.76 15.60 14.47
C GLU A 219 -24.78 15.38 15.60
N GLU A 220 -26.04 15.82 15.41
CA GLU A 220 -27.12 15.57 16.35
C GLU A 220 -27.44 14.07 16.50
N LYS A 221 -27.39 13.29 15.41
CA LYS A 221 -27.55 11.82 15.45
C LYS A 221 -26.42 11.16 16.22
N ARG A 222 -25.17 11.60 16.01
CA ARG A 222 -23.99 11.13 16.73
C ARG A 222 -24.08 11.39 18.24
N LEU A 223 -24.53 12.59 18.63
CA LEU A 223 -24.69 12.97 20.04
C LEU A 223 -25.83 12.20 20.73
N ARG A 224 -26.88 11.83 19.99
CA ARG A 224 -28.05 11.14 20.54
C ARG A 224 -27.77 9.70 20.94
N ASP A 225 -27.15 8.91 20.06
CA ASP A 225 -26.83 7.49 20.27
C ASP A 225 -25.47 7.15 19.61
N PRO A 226 -24.33 7.35 20.31
CA PRO A 226 -23.00 7.21 19.71
C PRO A 226 -22.68 5.76 19.29
N GLU A 227 -23.12 4.75 20.06
CA GLU A 227 -22.85 3.34 19.76
C GLU A 227 -23.53 2.90 18.45
N LYS A 228 -24.81 3.23 18.26
CA LYS A 228 -25.53 2.92 17.01
C LYS A 228 -24.96 3.66 15.80
N TRP A 229 -24.53 4.90 16.00
CA TRP A 229 -23.89 5.66 14.94
C TRP A 229 -22.57 5.01 14.50
N ILE A 230 -21.74 4.55 15.46
CA ILE A 230 -20.52 3.78 15.14
C ILE A 230 -20.86 2.51 14.36
N GLU A 231 -21.86 1.73 14.78
CA GLU A 231 -22.31 0.54 14.04
C GLU A 231 -22.76 0.87 12.61
N GLU A 232 -23.49 1.96 12.40
CA GLU A 232 -23.91 2.43 11.08
C GLU A 232 -22.71 2.82 10.19
N ILE A 233 -21.72 3.52 10.74
CA ILE A 233 -20.49 3.87 10.01
C ILE A 233 -19.67 2.62 9.69
N GLN A 234 -19.53 1.68 10.63
CA GLN A 234 -18.85 0.40 10.39
C GLN A 234 -19.55 -0.41 9.28
N LYS A 235 -20.89 -0.42 9.25
CA LYS A 235 -21.66 -1.07 8.18
C LYS A 235 -21.44 -0.40 6.83
N LYS A 236 -21.53 0.94 6.76
CA LYS A 236 -21.25 1.70 5.52
C LYS A 236 -19.83 1.46 5.01
N ARG A 237 -18.84 1.44 5.92
CA ARG A 237 -17.45 1.07 5.61
C ARG A 237 -17.38 -0.32 4.98
N GLN A 238 -18.04 -1.31 5.58
CA GLN A 238 -18.02 -2.68 5.08
C GLN A 238 -18.63 -2.80 3.68
N GLU A 239 -19.73 -2.09 3.41
CA GLU A 239 -20.37 -2.06 2.09
C GLU A 239 -19.43 -1.50 1.01
N VAL A 240 -18.68 -0.43 1.31
CA VAL A 240 -17.68 0.14 0.40
C VAL A 240 -16.52 -0.83 0.18
N VAL A 241 -16.00 -1.45 1.25
CA VAL A 241 -14.94 -2.47 1.16
C VAL A 241 -15.37 -3.65 0.28
N ASP A 242 -16.61 -4.12 0.42
CA ASP A 242 -17.15 -5.22 -0.37
C ASP A 242 -17.30 -4.83 -1.85
N ARG A 243 -17.69 -3.57 -2.15
CA ARG A 243 -17.72 -3.03 -3.52
C ARG A 243 -16.32 -3.01 -4.14
N ILE A 244 -15.31 -2.51 -3.43
CA ILE A 244 -13.91 -2.49 -3.89
C ILE A 244 -13.39 -3.92 -4.12
N LYS A 245 -13.64 -4.84 -3.18
CA LYS A 245 -13.22 -6.25 -3.34
C LYS A 245 -13.90 -6.93 -4.54
N LYS A 246 -15.19 -6.66 -4.76
CA LYS A 246 -15.93 -7.19 -5.91
C LYS A 246 -15.36 -6.66 -7.23
N ARG A 247 -15.04 -5.37 -7.31
CA ARG A 247 -14.41 -4.76 -8.51
C ARG A 247 -13.03 -5.36 -8.76
N LYS A 248 -12.17 -5.46 -7.74
CA LYS A 248 -10.85 -6.14 -7.84
C LYS A 248 -10.96 -7.59 -8.33
N ARG A 249 -11.93 -8.34 -7.80
CA ARG A 249 -12.18 -9.73 -8.24
C ARG A 249 -12.63 -9.79 -9.70
N LEU A 250 -13.55 -8.92 -10.10
CA LEU A 250 -14.04 -8.85 -11.48
C LEU A 250 -12.92 -8.43 -12.45
N ALA A 251 -12.08 -7.47 -12.07
CA ALA A 251 -10.89 -7.08 -12.82
C ALA A 251 -9.90 -8.24 -12.99
N ALA A 252 -9.64 -9.02 -11.93
CA ALA A 252 -8.78 -10.21 -11.98
C ALA A 252 -9.38 -11.32 -12.87
N GLU A 253 -10.69 -11.56 -12.80
CA GLU A 253 -11.40 -12.50 -13.67
C GLU A 253 -11.36 -12.03 -15.13
N LEU A 254 -11.51 -10.74 -15.41
CA LEU A 254 -11.41 -10.19 -16.77
C LEU A 254 -9.98 -10.19 -17.34
N ALA A 255 -8.96 -10.13 -16.48
CA ALA A 255 -7.55 -10.24 -16.87
C ALA A 255 -7.19 -11.65 -17.36
N ASP A 256 -7.84 -12.69 -16.82
CA ASP A 256 -7.70 -14.06 -17.32
C ASP A 256 -8.51 -14.23 -18.63
N ARG A 257 -7.80 -14.36 -19.75
CA ARG A 257 -8.38 -14.54 -21.10
C ARG A 257 -9.26 -15.78 -21.22
N ARG A 258 -9.11 -16.78 -20.34
CA ARG A 258 -9.92 -18.02 -20.34
C ARG A 258 -11.14 -17.94 -19.44
N SER A 259 -11.31 -16.89 -18.65
CA SER A 259 -12.42 -16.80 -17.69
C SER A 259 -13.77 -16.69 -18.39
N ARG A 260 -14.82 -17.14 -17.70
CA ARG A 260 -16.21 -17.02 -18.17
C ARG A 260 -16.62 -15.55 -18.35
N ALA A 261 -16.09 -14.64 -17.54
CA ALA A 261 -16.35 -13.21 -17.64
C ALA A 261 -15.73 -12.61 -18.92
N SER A 262 -14.47 -12.95 -19.24
CA SER A 262 -13.81 -12.54 -20.48
C SER A 262 -14.55 -13.11 -21.70
N GLN A 263 -14.98 -14.36 -21.64
CA GLN A 263 -15.77 -15.00 -22.69
C GLN A 263 -17.16 -14.35 -22.87
N MET A 264 -17.84 -13.95 -21.79
CA MET A 264 -19.13 -13.24 -21.86
C MET A 264 -18.97 -11.82 -22.41
N ARG A 265 -17.91 -11.10 -22.02
CA ARG A 265 -17.59 -9.78 -22.60
C ARG A 265 -17.28 -9.88 -24.10
N MET A 266 -16.49 -10.88 -24.50
CA MET A 266 -16.22 -11.16 -25.93
C MET A 266 -17.48 -11.57 -26.69
N ARG A 267 -18.37 -12.37 -26.08
CA ARG A 267 -19.68 -12.70 -26.67
C ARG A 267 -20.61 -11.49 -26.77
N SER A 268 -20.59 -10.60 -25.77
CA SER A 268 -21.37 -9.36 -25.77
C SER A 268 -20.90 -8.41 -26.86
N ILE A 269 -19.59 -8.23 -27.00
CA ILE A 269 -18.98 -7.44 -28.08
C ILE A 269 -19.30 -8.06 -29.44
N ALA A 270 -19.22 -9.40 -29.58
CA ALA A 270 -19.57 -10.09 -30.81
C ALA A 270 -21.06 -9.96 -31.16
N ASN A 271 -21.95 -10.00 -30.16
CA ASN A 271 -23.39 -9.79 -30.35
C ASN A 271 -23.71 -8.34 -30.74
N LEU A 272 -23.11 -7.35 -30.08
CA LEU A 272 -23.23 -5.93 -30.46
C LEU A 272 -22.72 -5.68 -31.88
N ALA A 273 -21.59 -6.29 -32.26
CA ALA A 273 -21.06 -6.20 -33.61
C ALA A 273 -21.98 -6.88 -34.65
N SER A 274 -22.72 -7.93 -34.25
CA SER A 274 -23.64 -8.64 -35.14
C SER A 274 -25.01 -7.97 -35.31
N ASP A 275 -25.43 -7.12 -34.36
CA ASP A 275 -26.66 -6.32 -34.46
C ASP A 275 -26.48 -5.07 -35.33
N SER A 276 -25.25 -4.76 -35.78
CA SER A 276 -25.06 -3.90 -36.94
C SER A 276 -25.48 -4.68 -38.21
N PRO A 277 -26.54 -4.28 -38.94
CA PRO A 277 -26.95 -5.02 -40.12
C PRO A 277 -25.86 -4.88 -41.18
N THR A 278 -25.13 -5.95 -41.48
CA THR A 278 -24.18 -5.96 -42.59
C THR A 278 -24.92 -5.56 -43.88
N PRO A 279 -24.61 -4.41 -44.52
CA PRO A 279 -25.38 -3.99 -45.67
C PRO A 279 -25.01 -4.87 -46.85
N LYS A 280 -25.99 -5.62 -47.36
CA LYS A 280 -25.89 -6.24 -48.69
C LYS A 280 -25.65 -5.13 -49.70
N ARG A 281 -24.40 -5.06 -50.21
CA ARG A 281 -23.96 -4.40 -51.46
C ARG A 281 -25.08 -3.64 -52.18
N ARG A 282 -25.24 -2.34 -51.89
CA ARG A 282 -25.95 -1.40 -52.78
C ARG A 282 -25.25 -0.04 -52.84
N ARG A 283 -25.47 0.59 -53.99
CA ARG A 283 -24.81 1.75 -54.59
C ARG A 283 -24.76 2.99 -53.69
N LYS A 284 -23.56 3.61 -53.64
CA LYS A 284 -23.22 5.04 -53.55
C LYS A 284 -24.41 5.99 -53.29
N GLY A 285 -24.62 6.30 -52.02
CA GLY A 285 -25.45 7.36 -51.48
C GLY A 285 -25.08 7.52 -50.00
N GLN A 286 -24.83 8.75 -49.58
CA GLN A 286 -24.30 9.13 -48.27
C GLN A 286 -25.32 8.76 -47.17
N GLU A 287 -25.09 7.66 -46.46
CA GLU A 287 -25.77 7.37 -45.19
C GLU A 287 -24.93 8.01 -44.09
N GLU A 288 -25.47 9.05 -43.45
CA GLU A 288 -24.86 9.66 -42.28
C GLU A 288 -24.93 8.66 -41.13
N ASP A 289 -23.75 8.25 -40.68
CA ASP A 289 -23.54 7.55 -39.42
C ASP A 289 -24.19 8.38 -38.30
N THR A 290 -25.32 7.91 -37.79
CA THR A 290 -26.08 8.55 -36.72
C THR A 290 -25.60 8.12 -35.34
N PHE A 291 -24.57 7.26 -35.30
CA PHE A 291 -23.95 6.81 -34.07
C PHE A 291 -23.25 7.98 -33.36
N GLY A 292 -23.76 8.35 -32.18
CA GLY A 292 -23.32 9.50 -31.40
C GLY A 292 -24.22 10.75 -31.50
N ALA A 293 -25.37 10.65 -32.20
CA ALA A 293 -26.40 11.68 -32.20
C ALA A 293 -27.32 11.61 -30.96
N ASP A 294 -27.48 10.41 -30.38
CA ASP A 294 -28.20 10.19 -29.12
C ASP A 294 -27.21 9.89 -27.97
N ASP A 295 -27.52 10.38 -26.76
CA ASP A 295 -26.69 10.16 -25.55
C ASP A 295 -26.55 8.66 -25.20
N GLU A 296 -27.46 7.81 -25.69
CA GLU A 296 -27.46 6.36 -25.50
C GLU A 296 -26.30 5.66 -26.25
N ASP A 297 -25.84 6.22 -27.37
CA ASP A 297 -24.70 5.66 -28.12
C ASP A 297 -23.37 5.87 -27.37
N TRP A 298 -23.27 6.96 -26.60
CA TRP A 298 -22.13 7.25 -25.73
C TRP A 298 -22.09 6.34 -24.50
N MET A 299 -23.25 5.85 -24.03
CA MET A 299 -23.34 4.85 -22.95
C MET A 299 -22.74 3.51 -23.37
N ILE A 300 -22.86 3.14 -24.65
CA ILE A 300 -22.24 1.94 -25.21
C ILE A 300 -20.71 2.04 -25.16
N TYR A 301 -20.15 3.23 -25.42
CA TYR A 301 -18.71 3.47 -25.28
C TYR A 301 -18.26 3.51 -23.82
N ARG A 302 -19.07 4.08 -22.90
CA ARG A 302 -18.80 4.01 -21.45
C ARG A 302 -18.75 2.59 -20.91
N GLU A 303 -19.68 1.73 -21.34
CA GLU A 303 -19.74 0.33 -20.89
C GLU A 303 -18.59 -0.53 -21.43
N ILE A 304 -17.97 -0.12 -22.54
CA ILE A 304 -16.82 -0.79 -23.17
C ILE A 304 -15.49 -0.21 -22.68
N SER A 305 -15.41 1.09 -22.39
CA SER A 305 -14.19 1.77 -21.98
C SER A 305 -13.79 1.42 -20.54
N ARG A 306 -12.49 1.38 -20.28
CA ARG A 306 -11.91 1.15 -18.94
C ARG A 306 -11.81 2.41 -18.10
N ASP A 307 -12.11 3.57 -18.68
CA ASP A 307 -11.83 4.87 -18.06
C ASP A 307 -12.77 5.19 -16.88
N ASP A 308 -14.05 4.81 -16.92
CA ASP A 308 -14.98 5.02 -15.78
C ASP A 308 -14.75 4.04 -14.61
N GLU A 309 -14.09 2.89 -14.84
CA GLU A 309 -13.72 2.00 -13.72
C GLU A 309 -12.70 2.67 -12.79
N SER A 310 -11.87 3.58 -13.31
CA SER A 310 -10.86 4.32 -12.53
C SER A 310 -11.49 5.42 -11.67
N ASP A 311 -12.43 6.18 -12.24
CA ASP A 311 -13.07 7.31 -11.55
C ASP A 311 -13.96 6.81 -10.39
N GLU A 312 -14.72 5.74 -10.61
CA GLU A 312 -15.51 5.11 -9.53
C GLU A 312 -14.63 4.45 -8.45
N GLU A 313 -13.42 4.00 -8.78
CA GLU A 313 -12.46 3.47 -7.79
C GLU A 313 -11.90 4.58 -6.89
N GLU A 314 -11.60 5.75 -7.45
CA GLU A 314 -11.11 6.90 -6.69
C GLU A 314 -12.20 7.45 -5.74
N GLU A 315 -13.44 7.52 -6.20
CA GLU A 315 -14.60 7.88 -5.37
C GLU A 315 -14.79 6.91 -4.20
N ASP A 316 -14.74 5.59 -4.47
CA ASP A 316 -14.87 4.56 -3.44
C ASP A 316 -13.77 4.64 -2.37
N LEU A 317 -12.53 4.92 -2.78
CA LEU A 317 -11.41 5.11 -1.86
C LEU A 317 -11.56 6.38 -1.01
N SER A 318 -12.02 7.48 -1.62
CA SER A 318 -12.30 8.74 -0.91
C SER A 318 -13.37 8.56 0.17
N VAL A 319 -14.48 7.89 -0.19
CA VAL A 319 -15.57 7.58 0.74
C VAL A 319 -15.10 6.64 1.86
N LEU A 320 -14.28 5.64 1.53
CA LEU A 320 -13.71 4.73 2.52
C LEU A 320 -12.80 5.47 3.52
N ASN A 321 -11.89 6.30 3.03
CA ASN A 321 -10.99 7.10 3.85
C ASN A 321 -11.75 8.07 4.75
N HIS A 322 -12.87 8.63 4.27
CA HIS A 322 -13.76 9.44 5.10
C HIS A 322 -14.33 8.63 6.27
N TYR A 323 -14.93 7.45 6.03
CA TYR A 323 -15.46 6.61 7.11
C TYR A 323 -14.39 6.11 8.08
N GLU A 324 -13.21 5.75 7.59
CA GLU A 324 -12.09 5.32 8.45
C GLU A 324 -11.56 6.47 9.31
N SER A 325 -11.52 7.70 8.80
CA SER A 325 -11.17 8.88 9.59
C SER A 325 -12.17 9.16 10.72
N LEU A 326 -13.46 8.92 10.47
CA LEU A 326 -14.51 9.05 11.49
C LEU A 326 -14.37 7.96 12.56
N LEU A 327 -14.15 6.71 12.17
CA LEU A 327 -13.96 5.61 13.12
C LEU A 327 -12.70 5.83 13.97
N LEU A 328 -11.59 6.29 13.38
CA LEU A 328 -10.36 6.58 14.13
C LEU A 328 -10.55 7.66 15.19
N GLN A 329 -11.43 8.64 14.94
CA GLN A 329 -11.70 9.73 15.87
C GLN A 329 -12.68 9.33 16.98
N PHE A 330 -13.66 8.47 16.68
CA PHE A 330 -14.83 8.26 17.54
C PHE A 330 -15.01 6.83 18.07
N ASP A 331 -14.34 5.82 17.50
CA ASP A 331 -14.37 4.43 17.95
C ASP A 331 -13.03 4.05 18.63
N PRO A 332 -13.01 3.89 19.97
CA PRO A 332 -11.80 3.47 20.70
C PRO A 332 -11.27 2.09 20.29
N GLY A 333 -12.10 1.23 19.69
CA GLY A 333 -11.72 -0.09 19.20
C GLY A 333 -11.13 -0.09 17.78
N PHE A 334 -11.24 1.03 17.04
CA PHE A 334 -10.74 1.14 15.69
C PHE A 334 -9.31 1.71 15.67
N LEU A 335 -8.33 0.83 15.48
CA LEU A 335 -6.91 1.20 15.40
C LEU A 335 -6.51 1.58 13.97
N PRO A 336 -5.44 2.38 13.77
CA PRO A 336 -4.91 2.66 12.43
C PRO A 336 -4.60 1.41 11.60
N GLU A 337 -4.27 0.29 12.25
CA GLU A 337 -4.02 -1.00 11.59
C GLU A 337 -5.27 -1.60 10.94
N HIS A 338 -6.47 -1.24 11.40
CA HIS A 338 -7.73 -1.72 10.85
C HIS A 338 -8.15 -0.99 9.57
N ALA A 339 -7.49 0.13 9.24
CA ALA A 339 -7.73 0.87 8.00
C ALA A 339 -7.51 -0.03 6.78
N TYR A 340 -8.26 0.18 5.71
CA TYR A 340 -8.24 -0.69 4.54
C TYR A 340 -6.88 -0.67 3.85
N GLU A 341 -6.27 0.52 3.72
CA GLU A 341 -4.92 0.69 3.22
C GLU A 341 -3.89 -0.04 4.08
N ALA A 342 -4.03 0.04 5.41
CA ALA A 342 -3.16 -0.68 6.35
C ALA A 342 -3.35 -2.19 6.22
N SER A 343 -4.59 -2.69 6.20
CA SER A 343 -4.90 -4.13 6.06
C SER A 343 -4.45 -4.71 4.72
N SER A 344 -4.45 -3.88 3.66
CA SER A 344 -3.96 -4.23 2.33
C SER A 344 -2.46 -3.99 2.17
N SER A 345 -1.80 -3.38 3.15
CA SER A 345 -0.37 -3.11 3.10
C SER A 345 0.40 -4.44 3.20
N PRO A 346 1.44 -4.63 2.36
CA PRO A 346 2.35 -5.77 2.51
C PRO A 346 2.96 -5.88 3.92
N THR A 347 3.06 -4.76 4.65
CA THR A 347 3.63 -4.70 5.99
C THR A 347 2.77 -5.35 7.07
N ASN A 348 1.45 -5.45 6.86
CA ASN A 348 0.54 -6.07 7.84
C ASN A 348 0.31 -7.56 7.62
N THR A 349 1.11 -8.19 6.75
CA THR A 349 1.03 -9.63 6.50
C THR A 349 1.84 -10.42 7.53
N LEU A 350 1.39 -11.64 7.87
CA LEU A 350 2.16 -12.59 8.67
C LEU A 350 3.56 -12.81 8.07
N MET A 351 3.66 -12.86 6.73
CA MET A 351 4.94 -13.00 6.06
C MET A 351 5.89 -11.83 6.33
N HIS A 352 5.38 -10.60 6.34
CA HIS A 352 6.18 -9.44 6.72
C HIS A 352 6.59 -9.52 8.19
N MET A 353 5.65 -9.83 9.09
CA MET A 353 5.95 -9.99 10.52
C MET A 353 7.05 -11.05 10.74
N LEU A 354 6.95 -12.21 10.11
CA LEU A 354 7.96 -13.27 10.24
C LEU A 354 9.32 -12.88 9.65
N ALA A 355 9.36 -12.06 8.59
CA ALA A 355 10.59 -11.69 7.91
C ALA A 355 11.25 -10.42 8.47
N ARG A 356 10.49 -9.45 8.96
CA ARG A 356 10.92 -8.09 9.32
C ARG A 356 10.47 -7.65 10.73
N GLY A 357 9.68 -8.48 11.40
CA GLY A 357 9.15 -8.18 12.73
C GLY A 357 7.93 -7.26 12.71
N ASN A 358 7.56 -6.79 13.90
CA ASN A 358 6.41 -5.89 14.10
C ASN A 358 6.78 -4.41 13.89
N GLN A 359 8.08 -4.09 13.80
CA GLN A 359 8.55 -2.72 13.62
C GLN A 359 8.41 -2.27 12.17
N PRO A 360 8.21 -0.96 11.93
CA PRO A 360 8.20 -0.42 10.57
C PRO A 360 9.52 -0.71 9.86
N TYR A 361 9.44 -1.32 8.68
CA TYR A 361 10.60 -1.62 7.86
C TYR A 361 10.86 -0.50 6.84
N ASP A 362 12.06 0.07 6.86
CA ASP A 362 12.53 1.00 5.85
C ASP A 362 13.52 0.30 4.89
N PRO A 363 13.16 0.10 3.61
CA PRO A 363 14.08 -0.47 2.62
C PRO A 363 15.35 0.34 2.40
N ALA A 364 15.34 1.65 2.67
CA ALA A 364 16.50 2.52 2.54
C ALA A 364 17.50 2.37 3.71
N ASP A 365 17.03 1.82 4.84
CA ASP A 365 17.88 1.58 6.01
C ASP A 365 18.78 0.36 5.79
N ILE A 366 20.08 0.62 5.64
CA ILE A 366 21.09 -0.41 5.43
C ILE A 366 21.23 -1.31 6.66
N GLU A 367 21.02 -0.79 7.87
CA GLU A 367 21.13 -1.57 9.11
C GLU A 367 20.07 -2.67 9.15
N GLN A 368 18.80 -2.30 8.91
CA GLN A 368 17.66 -3.23 8.85
C GLN A 368 17.82 -4.27 7.73
N ASN A 369 18.43 -3.90 6.61
CA ASN A 369 18.72 -4.85 5.53
C ASN A 369 19.72 -5.94 5.92
N HIS A 370 20.55 -5.70 6.93
CA HIS A 370 21.53 -6.66 7.47
C HIS A 370 21.02 -7.37 8.74
N GLN A 371 19.72 -7.34 9.03
CA GLN A 371 19.10 -8.06 10.13
C GLN A 371 18.45 -9.37 9.68
N LEU A 372 18.60 -10.41 10.50
CA LEU A 372 17.85 -11.66 10.38
C LEU A 372 16.91 -11.82 11.56
N HIS A 373 15.61 -12.01 11.29
CA HIS A 373 14.62 -12.34 12.29
C HIS A 373 14.51 -13.87 12.42
N VAL A 374 14.78 -14.37 13.62
CA VAL A 374 14.73 -15.80 13.96
C VAL A 374 13.57 -15.98 14.93
N ASN A 375 12.49 -16.59 14.44
CA ASN A 375 11.23 -16.73 15.17
C ASN A 375 10.75 -18.18 15.14
N VAL A 376 10.04 -18.59 14.09
CA VAL A 376 9.55 -19.98 13.92
C VAL A 376 10.71 -20.96 13.94
N GLU A 377 11.87 -20.58 13.41
CA GLU A 377 13.06 -21.40 13.37
C GLU A 377 13.56 -21.79 14.76
N ARG A 378 13.30 -20.95 15.78
CA ARG A 378 13.73 -21.21 17.16
C ARG A 378 13.11 -22.47 17.73
N VAL A 379 11.84 -22.72 17.43
CA VAL A 379 11.13 -23.93 17.92
C VAL A 379 11.15 -25.05 16.88
N ARG A 380 11.05 -24.71 15.59
CA ARG A 380 10.92 -25.69 14.51
C ARG A 380 12.17 -26.51 14.27
N VAL A 381 13.37 -25.94 14.47
CA VAL A 381 14.63 -26.66 14.25
C VAL A 381 14.83 -27.77 15.29
N GLY A 382 14.54 -27.48 16.56
CA GLY A 382 14.60 -28.48 17.64
C GLY A 382 13.52 -29.56 17.51
N GLU A 383 12.35 -29.19 17.00
CA GLU A 383 11.22 -30.10 16.82
C GLU A 383 11.51 -31.24 15.84
N VAL A 384 12.47 -31.08 14.92
CA VAL A 384 12.88 -32.14 13.97
C VAL A 384 13.28 -33.45 14.66
N LEU A 385 13.80 -33.40 15.89
CA LEU A 385 14.13 -34.59 16.68
C LEU A 385 12.87 -35.38 17.11
N PHE A 386 11.75 -34.69 17.26
CA PHE A 386 10.47 -35.25 17.68
C PHE A 386 9.57 -35.56 16.48
N GLU A 387 9.65 -34.75 15.42
CA GLU A 387 8.90 -34.88 14.18
C GLU A 387 9.84 -34.73 12.95
N PRO A 388 10.55 -35.81 12.55
CA PRO A 388 11.48 -35.79 11.42
C PRO A 388 10.82 -35.49 10.06
N SER A 389 9.51 -35.68 9.95
CA SER A 389 8.73 -35.38 8.75
C SER A 389 8.78 -33.89 8.36
N ILE A 390 9.06 -32.98 9.31
CA ILE A 390 9.24 -31.54 9.05
C ILE A 390 10.29 -31.26 7.97
N VAL A 391 11.34 -32.08 7.91
CA VAL A 391 12.41 -32.00 6.92
C VAL A 391 12.31 -33.08 5.83
N GLY A 392 11.20 -33.83 5.81
CA GLY A 392 10.95 -34.90 4.85
C GLY A 392 11.75 -36.17 5.11
N LEU A 393 12.22 -36.40 6.34
CA LEU A 393 12.88 -37.66 6.71
C LEU A 393 11.81 -38.69 7.10
N ASP A 394 11.85 -39.84 6.43
CA ASP A 394 10.97 -40.99 6.71
C ASP A 394 11.56 -41.85 7.84
N GLN A 395 11.62 -41.26 9.03
CA GLN A 395 12.12 -41.88 10.25
C GLN A 395 11.19 -41.53 11.43
N ALA A 396 11.09 -42.46 12.38
CA ALA A 396 10.38 -42.22 13.63
C ALA A 396 11.08 -41.14 14.46
N GLY A 397 10.30 -40.31 15.13
CA GLY A 397 10.83 -39.35 16.10
C GLY A 397 11.45 -40.05 17.32
N VAL A 398 12.19 -39.30 18.13
CA VAL A 398 12.81 -39.83 19.36
C VAL A 398 11.75 -40.44 20.30
N VAL A 399 10.60 -39.79 20.43
CA VAL A 399 9.53 -40.24 21.33
C VAL A 399 8.90 -41.56 20.87
N GLU A 400 8.62 -41.67 19.57
CA GLU A 400 8.06 -42.90 18.98
C GLU A 400 9.06 -44.06 19.09
N THR A 401 10.34 -43.78 18.80
CA THR A 401 11.42 -44.75 18.97
C THR A 401 11.53 -45.23 20.42
N MET A 402 11.45 -44.31 21.38
CA MET A 402 11.45 -44.66 22.81
C MET A 402 10.23 -45.49 23.19
N HIS A 403 9.04 -45.16 22.68
CA HIS A 403 7.84 -45.94 22.92
C HIS A 403 7.97 -47.36 22.40
N ASP A 404 8.45 -47.55 21.17
CA ASP A 404 8.61 -48.86 20.56
C ASP A 404 9.64 -49.71 21.31
N ILE A 405 10.76 -49.10 21.71
CA ILE A 405 11.76 -49.74 22.56
C ILE A 405 11.13 -50.15 23.89
N VAL A 406 10.43 -49.25 24.59
CA VAL A 406 9.78 -49.55 25.87
C VAL A 406 8.76 -50.67 25.70
N ARG A 407 7.99 -50.69 24.60
CA ARG A 407 6.99 -51.72 24.31
C ARG A 407 7.59 -53.11 24.12
N SER A 408 8.85 -53.22 23.69
CA SER A 408 9.54 -54.51 23.51
C SER A 408 9.85 -55.22 24.83
N PHE A 409 9.84 -54.51 25.97
CA PHE A 409 10.11 -55.07 27.29
C PHE A 409 8.87 -55.67 27.96
N ASP A 410 9.07 -56.61 28.88
CA ASP A 410 7.99 -57.15 29.70
C ASP A 410 7.38 -56.06 30.63
N ALA A 411 6.25 -56.36 31.29
CA ALA A 411 5.56 -55.38 32.12
C ALA A 411 6.42 -54.83 33.30
N GLU A 412 7.27 -55.67 33.88
CA GLU A 412 8.08 -55.31 35.05
C GLU A 412 9.32 -54.49 34.64
N GLN A 413 9.98 -54.92 33.57
CA GLN A 413 11.07 -54.22 32.91
C GLN A 413 10.62 -52.86 32.40
N ARG A 414 9.43 -52.75 31.78
CA ARG A 414 8.85 -51.47 31.34
C ARG A 414 8.79 -50.45 32.45
N GLN A 415 8.31 -50.85 33.62
CA GLN A 415 8.25 -49.96 34.78
C GLN A 415 9.64 -49.54 35.26
N ARG A 416 10.63 -50.45 35.23
CA ARG A 416 12.01 -50.14 35.62
C ARG A 416 12.69 -49.18 34.64
N VAL A 417 12.60 -49.43 33.33
CA VAL A 417 13.28 -48.61 32.31
C VAL A 417 12.63 -47.25 32.15
N ALA A 418 11.30 -47.17 32.28
CA ALA A 418 10.57 -45.90 32.20
C ALA A 418 10.74 -45.02 33.45
N LYS A 419 11.14 -45.60 34.60
CA LYS A 419 11.27 -44.87 35.86
C LYS A 419 12.28 -43.73 35.78
N THR A 420 13.42 -43.94 35.14
CA THR A 420 14.48 -42.92 35.03
C THR A 420 15.05 -42.91 33.62
N VAL A 421 14.80 -41.82 32.91
CA VAL A 421 15.37 -41.56 31.59
C VAL A 421 16.51 -40.58 31.74
N PHE A 422 17.71 -40.98 31.34
CA PHE A 422 18.88 -40.10 31.34
C PHE A 422 19.15 -39.60 29.92
N VAL A 423 19.14 -38.28 29.73
CA VAL A 423 19.41 -37.63 28.43
C VAL A 423 20.83 -37.05 28.43
N THR A 424 21.58 -37.35 27.37
CA THR A 424 22.98 -36.95 27.17
C THR A 424 23.25 -36.61 25.70
N GLY A 425 24.37 -35.92 25.43
CA GLY A 425 24.76 -35.45 24.11
C GLY A 425 24.43 -33.98 23.87
N GLY A 426 25.15 -33.34 22.93
CA GLY A 426 25.13 -31.88 22.75
C GLY A 426 23.75 -31.27 22.52
N LEU A 427 22.89 -31.92 21.73
CA LEU A 427 21.54 -31.42 21.44
C LEU A 427 20.59 -31.46 22.64
N THR A 428 20.89 -32.26 23.67
CA THR A 428 20.09 -32.27 24.91
C THR A 428 20.33 -31.05 25.79
N SER A 429 21.31 -30.21 25.43
CA SER A 429 21.55 -28.91 26.07
C SER A 429 20.49 -27.87 25.69
N LEU A 430 19.74 -28.08 24.60
CA LEU A 430 18.69 -27.18 24.17
C LEU A 430 17.66 -26.95 25.29
N PRO A 431 17.24 -25.69 25.54
CA PRO A 431 16.20 -25.38 26.51
C PRO A 431 14.91 -26.16 26.21
N GLY A 432 14.23 -26.64 27.26
CA GLY A 432 12.97 -27.37 27.13
C GLY A 432 13.08 -28.82 26.65
N PHE A 433 14.25 -29.30 26.21
CA PHE A 433 14.40 -30.67 25.68
C PHE A 433 13.94 -31.77 26.68
N ALA A 434 14.42 -31.69 27.93
CA ALA A 434 14.07 -32.66 28.96
C ALA A 434 12.59 -32.59 29.36
N GLU A 435 12.00 -31.39 29.35
CA GLU A 435 10.58 -31.17 29.65
C GLU A 435 9.70 -31.76 28.54
N ARG A 436 10.06 -31.52 27.27
CA ARG A 436 9.39 -32.12 26.11
C ARG A 436 9.44 -33.64 26.13
N VAL A 437 10.62 -34.24 26.38
CA VAL A 437 10.75 -35.70 26.53
C VAL A 437 9.87 -36.21 27.67
N GLY A 438 9.86 -35.51 28.81
CA GLY A 438 9.04 -35.87 29.97
C GLY A 438 7.54 -35.81 29.66
N ALA A 439 7.07 -34.73 29.03
CA ALA A 439 5.67 -34.54 28.64
C ALA A 439 5.23 -35.62 27.64
N ALA A 440 6.06 -35.89 26.64
CA ALA A 440 5.78 -36.87 25.60
C ALA A 440 5.77 -38.31 26.13
N LEU A 441 6.73 -38.69 27.00
CA LEU A 441 6.70 -40.02 27.61
C LEU A 441 5.53 -40.17 28.60
N ARG A 442 5.14 -39.08 29.29
CA ARG A 442 4.01 -39.11 30.21
C ARG A 442 2.69 -39.44 29.51
N SER A 443 2.49 -38.99 28.27
CA SER A 443 1.27 -39.31 27.50
C SER A 443 1.18 -40.78 27.07
N ILE A 444 2.33 -41.46 27.04
CA ILE A 444 2.45 -42.87 26.64
C ILE A 444 2.36 -43.82 27.85
N LEU A 445 2.87 -43.41 29.01
CA LEU A 445 2.92 -44.25 30.21
C LEU A 445 1.57 -44.30 30.94
N PRO A 446 1.27 -45.39 31.67
CA PRO A 446 0.08 -45.47 32.52
C PRO A 446 0.00 -44.32 33.52
N VAL A 447 -1.22 -43.86 33.79
CA VAL A 447 -1.47 -42.79 34.77
C VAL A 447 -0.90 -43.18 36.13
N GLY A 448 -0.11 -42.28 36.73
CA GLY A 448 0.54 -42.50 38.02
C GLY A 448 1.88 -43.26 37.96
N ALA A 449 2.34 -43.69 36.78
CA ALA A 449 3.66 -44.31 36.65
C ALA A 449 4.77 -43.32 37.05
N PRO A 450 5.78 -43.73 37.85
CA PRO A 450 6.91 -42.88 38.18
C PRO A 450 7.73 -42.62 36.92
N LEU A 451 8.02 -41.36 36.62
CA LEU A 451 8.88 -40.94 35.50
C LEU A 451 9.76 -39.80 35.98
N GLN A 452 11.07 -39.98 35.85
CA GLN A 452 12.06 -38.94 36.11
C GLN A 452 12.99 -38.80 34.90
N VAL A 453 12.93 -37.67 34.23
CA VAL A 453 13.89 -37.33 33.16
C VAL A 453 15.04 -36.56 33.80
N LYS A 454 16.25 -37.10 33.72
CA LYS A 454 17.49 -36.49 34.22
C LYS A 454 18.36 -36.11 33.04
N ARG A 455 18.85 -34.87 33.05
CA ARG A 455 19.85 -34.41 32.09
C ARG A 455 21.25 -34.60 32.65
N ALA A 456 22.21 -34.92 31.78
CA ALA A 456 23.63 -34.84 32.09
C ALA A 456 24.01 -33.47 32.66
N LYS A 457 25.01 -33.41 33.54
CA LYS A 457 25.45 -32.15 34.16
C LYS A 457 26.13 -31.28 33.11
N ASP A 458 26.91 -31.90 32.25
CA ASP A 458 27.61 -31.30 31.12
C ASP A 458 27.48 -32.24 29.91
N PRO A 459 26.39 -32.12 29.13
CA PRO A 459 26.09 -33.07 28.04
C PRO A 459 27.17 -33.16 26.95
N LEU A 460 28.10 -32.19 26.88
CA LEU A 460 29.21 -32.18 25.92
C LEU A 460 30.43 -32.94 26.46
N LEU A 461 30.76 -32.76 27.74
CA LEU A 461 32.00 -33.33 28.33
C LEU A 461 31.77 -34.58 29.17
N ASP A 462 30.55 -34.87 29.60
CA ASP A 462 30.27 -36.00 30.51
C ASP A 462 30.60 -37.36 29.90
N ALA A 463 30.49 -37.52 28.57
CA ALA A 463 30.94 -38.73 27.89
C ALA A 463 32.46 -38.94 28.03
N TRP A 464 33.26 -37.88 27.81
CA TRP A 464 34.71 -37.91 27.99
C TRP A 464 35.11 -38.11 29.45
N ARG A 465 34.43 -37.42 30.38
CA ARG A 465 34.66 -37.58 31.83
C ARG A 465 34.34 -38.99 32.29
N GLY A 466 33.25 -39.59 31.80
CA GLY A 466 32.90 -40.98 32.08
C GLY A 466 33.98 -41.95 31.61
N ALA A 467 34.49 -41.78 30.39
CA ALA A 467 35.60 -42.59 29.89
C ALA A 467 36.89 -42.38 30.70
N ALA A 468 37.21 -41.14 31.10
CA ALA A 468 38.35 -40.84 31.95
C ALA A 468 38.25 -41.51 33.33
N MET A 469 37.05 -41.55 33.92
CA MET A 469 36.80 -42.28 35.17
C MET A 469 37.01 -43.78 34.99
N ILE A 470 36.53 -44.37 33.89
CA ILE A 470 36.73 -45.79 33.59
C ILE A 470 38.22 -46.11 33.43
N ALA A 471 38.97 -45.26 32.73
CA ALA A 471 40.40 -45.44 32.50
C ALA A 471 41.24 -45.36 33.80
N GLN A 472 40.74 -44.68 34.83
CA GLN A 472 41.39 -44.57 36.14
C GLN A 472 41.04 -45.73 37.09
N ASN A 473 40.04 -46.56 36.77
CA ASN A 473 39.66 -47.70 37.60
C ASN A 473 40.69 -48.84 37.48
N ALA A 474 40.88 -49.58 38.57
CA ALA A 474 41.81 -50.72 38.62
C ALA A 474 41.47 -51.82 37.59
N ASP A 475 40.17 -51.99 37.30
CA ASP A 475 39.67 -53.02 36.38
C ASP A 475 39.87 -52.66 34.89
N TYR A 476 40.40 -51.46 34.57
CA TYR A 476 40.61 -51.02 33.19
C TYR A 476 41.47 -51.98 32.37
N THR A 477 42.45 -52.63 33.01
CA THR A 477 43.30 -53.63 32.36
C THR A 477 42.53 -54.82 31.78
N GLY A 478 41.38 -55.17 32.37
CA GLY A 478 40.48 -56.19 31.86
C GLY A 478 39.65 -55.73 30.65
N LEU A 479 39.47 -54.42 30.47
CA LEU A 479 38.73 -53.82 29.36
C LEU A 479 39.63 -53.52 28.16
N ALA A 480 40.90 -53.23 28.40
CA ALA A 480 41.85 -52.85 27.36
C ALA A 480 42.40 -54.05 26.57
N VAL A 481 42.55 -53.89 25.26
CA VAL A 481 43.25 -54.85 24.39
C VAL A 481 44.75 -54.53 24.40
N THR A 482 45.56 -55.50 24.79
CA THR A 482 47.01 -55.38 24.78
C THR A 482 47.56 -55.55 23.37
N ARG A 483 48.77 -55.03 23.13
CA ARG A 483 49.46 -55.22 21.84
C ARG A 483 49.63 -56.69 21.46
N LYS A 484 49.91 -57.57 22.43
CA LYS A 484 50.07 -59.02 22.18
C LYS A 484 48.76 -59.65 21.73
N GLU A 485 47.64 -59.34 22.41
CA GLU A 485 46.31 -59.81 22.02
C GLU A 485 45.92 -59.32 20.63
N TYR A 486 46.25 -58.07 20.29
CA TYR A 486 46.02 -57.53 18.94
C TYR A 486 46.84 -58.25 17.87
N GLU A 487 48.12 -58.56 18.15
CA GLU A 487 48.99 -59.30 17.22
C GLU A 487 48.54 -60.77 17.03
N GLU A 488 47.89 -61.39 18.03
CA GLU A 488 47.39 -62.78 17.97
C GLU A 488 45.99 -62.88 17.35
N TYR A 489 45.05 -62.03 17.78
CA TYR A 489 43.63 -62.10 17.40
C TYR A 489 43.26 -61.16 16.24
N GLY A 490 44.15 -60.24 15.87
CA GLY A 490 43.95 -59.30 14.76
C GLY A 490 43.18 -58.03 15.12
N GLY A 491 42.93 -57.20 14.11
CA GLY A 491 42.33 -55.87 14.28
C GLY A 491 40.84 -55.85 14.61
N ASP A 492 40.13 -56.93 14.27
CA ASP A 492 38.69 -57.06 14.51
C ASP A 492 38.38 -57.56 15.93
N TYR A 493 39.40 -57.88 16.73
CA TYR A 493 39.23 -58.34 18.09
C TYR A 493 38.84 -57.20 19.04
N ILE A 494 37.68 -57.34 19.68
CA ILE A 494 37.16 -56.41 20.69
C ILE A 494 36.89 -57.22 21.96
N LYS A 495 37.40 -56.75 23.11
CA LYS A 495 37.09 -57.37 24.41
C LYS A 495 35.63 -57.13 24.77
N GLU A 496 34.94 -58.19 25.15
CA GLU A 496 33.54 -58.11 25.55
C GLU A 496 33.43 -57.49 26.95
N HIS A 497 32.69 -56.39 27.03
CA HIS A 497 32.36 -55.73 28.29
C HIS A 497 30.99 -55.06 28.16
N GLY A 498 30.31 -54.79 29.28
CA GLY A 498 28.93 -54.28 29.30
C GLY A 498 28.73 -52.83 28.81
N LEU A 499 29.74 -52.22 28.20
CA LEU A 499 29.70 -50.84 27.67
C LEU A 499 30.01 -50.76 26.17
N GLY A 500 30.54 -51.85 25.58
CA GLY A 500 30.93 -51.91 24.18
C GLY A 500 29.83 -52.47 23.30
N ASN A 501 30.07 -52.51 22.00
CA ASN A 501 29.18 -53.22 21.08
C ASN A 501 29.24 -54.72 21.35
N LEU A 502 28.10 -55.40 21.18
CA LEU A 502 28.05 -56.85 21.25
C LEU A 502 28.83 -57.45 20.07
N PHE A 503 29.66 -58.46 20.34
CA PHE A 503 30.22 -59.27 19.28
C PHE A 503 29.11 -60.21 18.75
N LEU A 504 28.47 -59.82 17.65
CA LEU A 504 27.50 -60.67 16.96
C LEU A 504 28.26 -61.69 16.12
N LYS A 505 28.10 -62.97 16.46
CA LYS A 505 28.62 -64.10 15.67
C LYS A 505 27.86 -64.31 14.37
#